data_AF-A0A3S7D4Y0-F1
#
_entry.id   AF-A0A3S7D4Y0-F1
#
_cell.length_a   1.000
_cell.length_b   1.000
_cell.length_c   1.000
_cell.angle_alpha   90.00
_cell.angle_beta   90.00
_cell.angle_gamma   90.00
#
_symmetry.space_group_name_H-M   'P 1'
#
loop_
_entity.id
_entity.type
_entity.pdbx_description
1 polymer ?
#
loop_
_entity_poly.entity_id
_entity_poly.type
_entity_poly.pdbx_seq_one_letter_code
_entity_poly.pdbx_strand_id
1 'polypeptide(L)'
;MEKKNRPVQQAANSDIRGSDVTPPAHSIQQMKRTPKKHRARVYMLRTGVEGWTENDILRYCRLSSGRNYASEIERRLDIQLERIDEKNPDGIGSHLRYRLVSRGDVMRVIQLVNSNAVTGGYQGLTQSEITDILNLYPDAFTAA
;
A
#
# COMPACT_ATOMS: atom_id res chain seq x y z
N MET A 1 0.89 48.72 -34.59
CA MET A 1 2.17 49.43 -34.81
C MET A 1 3.30 48.48 -34.47
N GLU A 2 3.99 48.02 -35.51
CA GLU A 2 5.21 47.22 -35.43
C GLU A 2 6.31 47.95 -34.65
N LYS A 3 7.15 47.18 -33.94
CA LYS A 3 8.50 47.63 -33.62
C LYS A 3 9.51 46.63 -34.19
N LYS A 4 10.35 47.21 -35.04
CA LYS A 4 11.34 46.65 -35.95
C LYS A 4 12.65 46.36 -35.19
N ASN A 5 13.34 45.29 -35.58
CA ASN A 5 14.63 44.77 -35.06
C ASN A 5 15.80 45.77 -35.02
N ARG A 6 16.76 45.53 -34.10
CA ARG A 6 18.19 45.93 -34.21
C ARG A 6 19.06 45.22 -33.13
N PRO A 7 20.41 45.15 -33.26
CA PRO A 7 21.18 44.25 -34.12
C PRO A 7 22.08 43.26 -33.32
N VAL A 8 22.67 42.33 -34.08
CA VAL A 8 23.61 41.24 -33.75
C VAL A 8 24.83 41.69 -32.94
N GLN A 9 25.21 40.90 -31.90
CA GLN A 9 26.61 40.59 -31.60
C GLN A 9 26.75 39.11 -31.28
N GLN A 10 27.36 38.39 -32.22
CA GLN A 10 27.88 37.04 -32.05
C GLN A 10 29.12 37.14 -31.15
N ALA A 11 29.11 36.46 -30.01
CA ALA A 11 30.33 36.06 -29.34
C ALA A 11 30.53 34.57 -29.62
N ALA A 12 31.47 34.27 -30.52
CA ALA A 12 31.99 32.93 -30.68
C ALA A 12 32.77 32.58 -29.40
N ASN A 13 32.16 31.80 -28.51
CA ASN A 13 32.88 31.19 -27.40
C ASN A 13 33.17 29.73 -27.76
N SER A 14 34.29 29.53 -28.44
CA SER A 14 34.91 28.23 -28.64
C SER A 14 35.56 27.80 -27.34
N ASP A 15 34.77 27.26 -26.41
CA ASP A 15 35.29 26.57 -25.23
C ASP A 15 35.06 25.07 -25.41
N ILE A 16 36.02 24.43 -26.07
CA ILE A 16 36.18 22.97 -26.09
C ILE A 16 36.67 22.58 -24.69
N ARG A 17 35.74 22.48 -23.74
CA ARG A 17 35.98 21.75 -22.49
C ARG A 17 35.61 20.30 -22.75
N GLY A 18 36.65 19.45 -22.77
CA GLY A 18 36.53 18.01 -22.90
C GLY A 18 35.45 17.48 -21.97
N SER A 19 34.52 16.72 -22.55
CA SER A 19 33.41 16.09 -21.85
C SER A 19 33.97 14.97 -20.99
N ASP A 20 34.42 15.29 -19.78
CA ASP A 20 34.71 14.29 -18.76
C ASP A 20 33.37 13.82 -18.17
N VAL A 21 32.61 13.09 -19.01
CA VAL A 21 31.37 12.43 -18.59
C VAL A 21 31.77 11.17 -17.85
N THR A 22 32.07 11.33 -16.57
CA THR A 22 32.05 10.22 -15.63
C THR A 22 30.66 9.56 -15.73
N PRO A 23 30.55 8.27 -16.09
CA PRO A 23 29.25 7.60 -16.11
C PRO A 23 28.62 7.73 -14.72
N PRO A 24 27.32 8.07 -14.60
CA PRO A 24 26.68 8.07 -13.30
C PRO A 24 26.82 6.66 -12.72
N ALA A 25 27.49 6.57 -11.57
CA ALA A 25 27.58 5.35 -10.80
C ALA A 25 26.18 4.74 -10.72
N HIS A 26 26.05 3.44 -11.02
CA HIS A 26 24.79 2.71 -10.96
C HIS A 26 24.10 3.03 -9.63
N SER A 27 23.10 3.92 -9.68
CA SER A 27 22.39 4.30 -8.48
C SER A 27 21.61 3.07 -8.07
N ILE A 28 22.03 2.43 -6.98
CA ILE A 28 21.23 1.41 -6.33
C ILE A 28 19.95 2.14 -5.90
N GLN A 29 18.91 1.99 -6.70
CA GLN A 29 17.65 2.67 -6.50
C GLN A 29 17.10 2.20 -5.16
N GLN A 30 17.20 3.05 -4.14
CA GLN A 30 16.75 2.72 -2.80
C GLN A 30 15.28 2.30 -2.87
N MET A 31 14.94 1.15 -2.29
CA MET A 31 13.57 0.68 -2.24
C MET A 31 12.68 1.78 -1.67
N LYS A 32 11.60 2.09 -2.39
CA LYS A 32 10.66 3.12 -1.96
C LYS A 32 10.04 2.71 -0.63
N ARG A 33 9.78 3.71 0.23
CA ARG A 33 9.09 3.50 1.50
C ARG A 33 7.72 2.85 1.25
N THR A 34 7.40 1.82 2.04
CA THR A 34 6.11 1.14 2.00
C THR A 34 4.96 2.11 2.29
N PRO A 35 3.96 2.26 1.39
CA PRO A 35 2.84 3.18 1.57
C PRO A 35 1.95 2.83 2.76
N LYS A 36 1.27 3.84 3.33
CA LYS A 36 0.33 3.70 4.46
C LYS A 36 -0.71 2.59 4.23
N LYS A 37 -1.36 2.59 3.06
CA LYS A 37 -2.38 1.59 2.69
C LYS A 37 -1.81 0.17 2.62
N HIS A 38 -0.57 0.01 2.17
CA HIS A 38 0.07 -1.29 2.10
C HIS A 38 0.30 -1.84 3.50
N ARG A 39 0.87 -1.04 4.41
CA ARG A 39 1.07 -1.45 5.81
C ARG A 39 -0.25 -1.85 6.48
N ALA A 40 -1.30 -1.07 6.28
CA ALA A 40 -2.63 -1.38 6.79
C ALA A 40 -3.16 -2.72 6.25
N ARG A 41 -3.11 -2.94 4.93
CA ARG A 41 -3.58 -4.19 4.31
C ARG A 41 -2.79 -5.42 4.76
N VAL A 42 -1.47 -5.29 4.89
CA VAL A 42 -0.64 -6.38 5.43
C VAL A 42 -1.01 -6.69 6.87
N TYR A 43 -1.29 -5.67 7.69
CA TYR A 43 -1.79 -5.89 9.05
C TYR A 43 -3.14 -6.61 9.03
N MET A 44 -4.10 -6.15 8.22
CA MET A 44 -5.43 -6.77 8.07
C MET A 44 -5.35 -8.25 7.66
N LEU A 45 -4.41 -8.60 6.79
CA LEU A 45 -4.15 -10.00 6.39
C LEU A 45 -3.57 -10.84 7.53
N ARG A 46 -2.76 -10.23 8.41
CA ARG A 46 -2.07 -10.93 9.50
C ARG A 46 -2.93 -11.14 10.74
N THR A 47 -4.11 -10.56 10.82
CA THR A 47 -5.01 -10.76 11.97
C THR A 47 -5.76 -12.09 11.92
N GLY A 48 -5.77 -12.79 10.78
CA GLY A 48 -6.47 -14.07 10.67
C GLY A 48 -7.97 -13.94 10.96
N VAL A 49 -8.52 -14.98 11.58
CA VAL A 49 -9.92 -15.08 12.04
C VAL A 49 -10.30 -14.10 13.16
N GLU A 50 -9.33 -13.46 13.82
CA GLU A 50 -9.59 -12.43 14.84
C GLU A 50 -9.94 -11.08 14.20
N GLY A 51 -9.53 -10.85 12.95
CA GLY A 51 -9.82 -9.60 12.25
C GLY A 51 -9.22 -8.35 12.89
N TRP A 52 -9.69 -7.18 12.46
CA TRP A 52 -9.15 -5.90 12.91
C TRP A 52 -10.26 -4.86 13.13
N THR A 53 -10.01 -3.92 14.04
CA THR A 53 -10.75 -2.67 14.17
C THR A 53 -10.02 -1.51 13.50
N GLU A 54 -10.67 -0.36 13.39
CA GLU A 54 -10.00 0.88 12.99
C GLU A 54 -8.86 1.23 13.97
N ASN A 55 -9.09 1.09 15.28
CA ASN A 55 -8.11 1.41 16.31
C ASN A 55 -6.86 0.52 16.22
N ASP A 56 -7.02 -0.76 15.88
CA ASP A 56 -5.90 -1.66 15.65
C ASP A 56 -4.99 -1.12 14.54
N ILE A 57 -5.57 -0.65 13.44
CA ILE A 57 -4.82 -0.05 12.34
C ILE A 57 -4.08 1.21 12.80
N LEU A 58 -4.74 2.10 13.55
CA LEU A 58 -4.12 3.31 14.07
C LEU A 58 -2.90 2.96 14.94
N ARG A 59 -3.09 2.03 15.89
CA ARG A 59 -2.10 1.65 16.91
C ARG A 59 -0.94 0.86 16.31
N TYR A 60 -1.23 -0.23 15.60
CA TYR A 60 -0.21 -1.16 15.12
C TYR A 60 0.44 -0.72 13.81
N CYS A 61 -0.28 -0.01 12.93
CA CYS A 61 0.30 0.51 11.68
C CYS A 61 0.89 1.92 11.81
N ARG A 62 0.79 2.54 13.01
CA ARG A 62 1.21 3.92 13.30
C ARG A 62 0.65 4.91 12.28
N LEU A 63 -0.67 4.89 12.14
CA LEU A 63 -1.41 5.74 11.20
C LEU A 63 -2.30 6.72 11.97
N SER A 64 -2.52 7.89 11.38
CA SER A 64 -3.45 8.90 11.89
C SER A 64 -4.89 8.68 11.45
N SER A 65 -5.12 7.76 10.50
CA SER A 65 -6.45 7.35 10.06
C SER A 65 -6.40 5.92 9.52
N GLY A 66 -7.36 5.10 9.93
CA GLY A 66 -7.61 3.75 9.41
C GLY A 66 -8.90 3.67 8.59
N ARG A 67 -9.61 4.80 8.43
CA ARG A 67 -10.93 4.85 7.81
C ARG A 67 -10.86 4.42 6.35
N ASN A 68 -11.96 3.81 5.91
CA ASN A 68 -12.22 3.43 4.52
C ASN A 68 -11.30 2.34 3.94
N TYR A 69 -10.34 1.79 4.67
CA TYR A 69 -9.48 0.74 4.12
C TYR A 69 -10.24 -0.58 3.91
N ALA A 70 -11.08 -0.98 4.87
CA ALA A 70 -11.96 -2.14 4.72
C ALA A 70 -12.92 -1.96 3.54
N SER A 71 -13.69 -0.87 3.52
CA SER A 71 -14.65 -0.57 2.45
C SER A 71 -14.01 -0.27 1.09
N GLU A 72 -12.75 0.14 1.03
CA GLU A 72 -12.00 0.23 -0.23
C GLU A 72 -11.65 -1.16 -0.77
N ILE A 73 -11.27 -2.11 0.09
CA ILE A 73 -10.97 -3.48 -0.33
C ILE A 73 -12.23 -4.17 -0.84
N GLU A 74 -13.34 -4.07 -0.10
CA GLU A 74 -14.64 -4.62 -0.51
C GLU A 74 -15.01 -4.15 -1.92
N ARG A 75 -15.00 -2.84 -2.17
CA ARG A 75 -15.35 -2.26 -3.48
C ARG A 75 -14.36 -2.62 -4.60
N ARG A 76 -13.07 -2.75 -4.30
CA ARG A 76 -12.05 -3.02 -5.34
C ARG A 76 -12.05 -4.46 -5.79
N LEU A 77 -12.37 -5.38 -4.88
CA LEU A 77 -12.26 -6.82 -5.11
C LEU A 77 -13.62 -7.51 -5.23
N ASP A 78 -14.71 -6.76 -5.02
CA ASP A 78 -16.06 -7.29 -4.96
C ASP A 78 -16.18 -8.44 -3.95
N ILE A 79 -15.64 -8.19 -2.75
CA ILE A 79 -15.70 -9.12 -1.62
C ILE A 79 -16.51 -8.51 -0.48
N GLN A 80 -17.06 -9.35 0.38
CA GLN A 80 -17.78 -8.93 1.56
C GLN A 80 -16.98 -9.27 2.82
N LEU A 81 -16.64 -8.26 3.61
CA LEU A 81 -16.04 -8.49 4.92
C LEU A 81 -17.15 -8.75 5.93
N GLU A 82 -16.92 -9.68 6.84
CA GLU A 82 -17.76 -9.82 8.01
C GLU A 82 -17.53 -8.62 8.93
N ARG A 83 -18.61 -8.15 9.56
CA ARG A 83 -18.62 -6.99 10.44
C ARG A 83 -19.26 -7.39 11.76
N ILE A 84 -18.50 -7.29 12.83
CA ILE A 84 -18.97 -7.59 14.20
C ILE A 84 -18.91 -6.30 15.01
N ASP A 85 -19.97 -6.03 15.76
CA ASP A 85 -19.95 -4.98 16.78
C ASP A 85 -19.14 -5.44 17.99
N GLU A 86 -18.00 -4.79 18.22
CA GLU A 86 -17.17 -4.97 19.40
C GLU A 86 -17.44 -3.83 20.38
N LYS A 87 -17.89 -4.15 21.60
CA LYS A 87 -18.08 -3.13 22.64
C LYS A 87 -16.75 -2.53 23.05
N ASN A 88 -16.75 -1.22 23.24
CA ASN A 88 -15.57 -0.54 23.73
C ASN A 88 -15.23 -0.98 25.17
N PRO A 89 -13.95 -1.04 25.56
CA PRO A 89 -13.56 -1.44 26.92
C PRO A 89 -14.10 -0.53 28.03
N ASP A 90 -14.39 0.73 27.70
CA ASP A 90 -15.02 1.71 28.61
C ASP A 90 -16.55 1.53 28.73
N GLY A 91 -17.13 0.61 27.96
CA GLY A 91 -18.56 0.32 27.92
C GLY A 91 -19.38 1.34 27.11
N ILE A 92 -18.76 2.34 26.47
CA ILE A 92 -19.45 3.40 25.75
C ILE A 92 -19.24 3.22 24.24
N GLY A 93 -20.31 2.80 23.55
CA GLY A 93 -20.30 2.59 22.10
C GLY A 93 -19.62 1.28 21.68
N SER A 94 -19.51 1.10 20.36
CA SER A 94 -18.84 -0.06 19.75
C SER A 94 -17.92 0.38 18.61
N HIS A 95 -16.92 -0.45 18.34
CA HIS A 95 -16.14 -0.43 17.12
C HIS A 95 -16.54 -1.60 16.24
N LEU A 96 -16.52 -1.39 14.92
CA LEU A 96 -16.67 -2.48 13.97
C LEU A 96 -15.35 -3.25 13.87
N ARG A 97 -15.41 -4.54 14.15
CA ARG A 97 -14.38 -5.52 13.84
C ARG A 97 -14.67 -6.13 12.48
N TYR A 98 -13.71 -6.01 11.57
CA TYR A 98 -13.78 -6.53 10.22
C TYR A 98 -13.02 -7.85 10.12
N ARG A 99 -13.58 -8.84 9.43
CA ARG A 99 -12.92 -10.12 9.17
C ARG A 99 -12.98 -10.52 7.70
N LEU A 100 -11.87 -11.10 7.23
CA LEU A 100 -11.85 -11.89 6.00
C LEU A 100 -12.32 -13.31 6.37
N VAL A 101 -13.36 -13.78 5.68
CA VAL A 101 -14.05 -15.04 6.03
C VAL A 101 -13.52 -16.25 5.26
N SER A 102 -12.84 -16.05 4.14
CA SER A 102 -12.41 -17.14 3.26
C SER A 102 -10.95 -16.99 2.81
N ARG A 103 -10.22 -18.11 2.70
CA ARG A 103 -8.90 -18.14 2.06
C ARG A 103 -8.92 -17.58 0.64
N GLY A 104 -10.04 -17.73 -0.09
CA GLY A 104 -10.24 -17.15 -1.42
C GLY A 104 -10.15 -15.63 -1.43
N ASP A 105 -10.86 -14.96 -0.52
CA ASP A 105 -10.83 -13.50 -0.40
C ASP A 105 -9.48 -13.00 0.10
N VAL A 106 -8.87 -13.72 1.05
CA VAL A 106 -7.50 -13.45 1.53
C VAL A 106 -6.52 -13.47 0.37
N MET A 107 -6.60 -14.47 -0.51
CA MET A 107 -5.74 -14.56 -1.69
C MET A 107 -5.94 -13.37 -2.65
N ARG A 108 -7.19 -12.95 -2.89
CA ARG A 108 -7.48 -11.74 -3.70
C ARG A 108 -6.85 -10.49 -3.10
N VAL A 109 -6.91 -10.33 -1.77
CA VAL A 109 -6.29 -9.21 -1.08
C VAL A 109 -4.76 -9.28 -1.15
N ILE A 110 -4.15 -10.45 -1.02
CA ILE A 110 -2.70 -10.66 -1.20
C ILE A 110 -2.26 -10.25 -2.62
N GLN A 111 -3.00 -10.68 -3.64
CA GLN A 111 -2.74 -10.31 -5.04
C GLN A 111 -2.83 -8.79 -5.24
N LEU A 112 -3.82 -8.13 -4.64
CA LEU A 112 -3.93 -6.67 -4.65
C LEU A 112 -2.73 -6.01 -3.95
N VAL A 113 -2.31 -6.52 -2.81
CA VAL A 113 -1.17 -5.97 -2.03
C VAL A 113 0.12 -6.07 -2.84
N ASN A 114 0.38 -7.22 -3.46
CA ASN A 114 1.59 -7.45 -4.25
C ASN A 114 1.60 -6.70 -5.58
N SER A 115 0.48 -6.63 -6.30
CA SER A 115 0.38 -5.82 -7.53
C SER A 115 0.63 -4.33 -7.27
N ASN A 116 0.13 -3.79 -6.15
CA ASN A 116 0.43 -2.43 -5.73
C ASN A 116 1.91 -2.23 -5.36
N ALA A 117 2.57 -3.26 -4.82
CA ALA A 117 4.00 -3.22 -4.47
C ALA A 117 4.88 -3.20 -5.71
N VAL A 118 4.59 -4.07 -6.68
CA VAL A 118 5.24 -4.09 -8.01
C VAL A 118 5.07 -2.74 -8.70
N THR A 119 3.83 -2.24 -8.81
CA THR A 119 3.54 -0.95 -9.46
C THR A 119 4.23 0.21 -8.75
N GLY A 120 4.32 0.14 -7.42
CA GLY A 120 4.92 1.18 -6.61
C GLY A 120 6.44 1.11 -6.49
N GLY A 121 7.08 0.03 -6.93
CA GLY A 121 8.53 -0.19 -6.79
C GLY A 121 8.98 -0.36 -5.34
N TYR A 122 8.21 -1.08 -4.53
CA TYR A 122 8.56 -1.43 -3.15
C TYR A 122 8.29 -2.92 -2.89
N GLN A 123 8.84 -3.45 -1.80
CA GLN A 123 8.73 -4.87 -1.46
C GLN A 123 7.29 -5.26 -1.11
N GLY A 124 6.79 -6.33 -1.74
CA GLY A 124 5.52 -6.98 -1.41
C GLY A 124 5.72 -8.15 -0.44
N LEU A 125 4.67 -8.94 -0.24
CA LEU A 125 4.70 -10.16 0.56
C LEU A 125 5.50 -11.26 -0.14
N THR A 126 6.39 -11.92 0.61
CA THR A 126 7.14 -13.08 0.13
C THR A 126 6.27 -14.34 0.11
N GLN A 127 6.73 -15.40 -0.57
CA GLN A 127 5.99 -16.67 -0.61
C GLN A 127 5.81 -17.31 0.78
N SER A 128 6.80 -17.17 1.67
CA SER A 128 6.68 -17.65 3.05
C SER A 128 5.63 -16.86 3.82
N GLU A 129 5.65 -15.52 3.72
CA GLU A 129 4.65 -14.66 4.37
C GLU A 129 3.23 -14.94 3.86
N ILE A 130 3.08 -15.21 2.56
CA ILE A 130 1.80 -15.60 1.95
C ILE A 130 1.31 -16.91 2.57
N THR A 131 2.19 -17.90 2.69
CA THR A 131 1.85 -19.21 3.27
C THR A 131 1.44 -19.06 4.74
N ASP A 132 2.20 -18.29 5.52
CA ASP A 132 1.91 -18.02 6.92
C ASP A 132 0.55 -17.32 7.06
N ILE A 133 0.26 -16.31 6.23
CA ILE A 133 -1.02 -15.61 6.23
C ILE A 133 -2.17 -16.55 5.90
N LEU A 134 -2.05 -17.39 4.86
CA LEU A 134 -3.14 -18.30 4.46
C LEU A 134 -3.46 -19.33 5.54
N ASN A 135 -2.45 -19.76 6.31
CA ASN A 135 -2.63 -20.68 7.44
C ASN A 135 -3.45 -20.07 8.58
N LEU A 136 -3.59 -18.74 8.66
CA LEU A 136 -4.42 -18.06 9.66
C LEU A 136 -5.93 -18.13 9.35
N TYR A 137 -6.30 -18.59 8.16
CA TYR A 137 -7.70 -18.63 7.70
C TYR A 137 -8.12 -20.06 7.39
N PRO A 138 -9.41 -20.41 7.51
CA PRO A 138 -9.93 -21.75 7.18
C PRO A 138 -10.02 -21.98 5.66
N ASP A 139 -9.95 -23.24 5.24
CA ASP A 139 -10.00 -23.67 3.82
C ASP A 139 -11.33 -23.38 3.12
N ALA A 140 -12.45 -23.37 3.86
CA ALA A 140 -13.76 -23.03 3.31
C ALA A 140 -14.73 -22.50 4.37
N PHE A 141 -15.64 -21.66 3.89
CA PHE A 141 -16.77 -21.00 4.53
C PHE A 141 -17.45 -21.87 5.62
N THR A 142 -17.18 -21.61 6.90
CA THR A 142 -18.19 -21.82 7.94
C THR A 142 -19.06 -20.58 7.97
N ALA A 143 -20.09 -20.55 7.12
CA ALA A 143 -21.27 -19.74 7.42
C ALA A 143 -21.87 -20.34 8.70
N ALA A 144 -21.86 -19.58 9.78
CA ALA A 144 -22.66 -19.88 10.96
C ALA A 144 -24.12 -19.47 10.68
#